data_AF-A0A665U721-F1
#
_entry.id   AF-A0A665U721-F1
#
_cell.length_a   1.000
_cell.length_b   1.000
_cell.length_c   1.000
_cell.angle_alpha   90.00
_cell.angle_beta   90.00
_cell.angle_gamma   90.00
#
_symmetry.space_group_name_H-M   'P 1'
#
loop_
_entity.id
_entity.type
_entity.pdbx_description
1 polymer ?
#
loop_
_entity_poly.entity_id
_entity_poly.type
_entity_poly.pdbx_seq_one_letter_code
_entity_poly.pdbx_strand_id
1 'polypeptide(L)'
;MGQPAAAHAVCVVAGPGPVPSPGSEEQILDLIPETGKTTWEREEVLTASSPCRLETVGRALEDLLGAAQSQDRLTVGVYESAKLMNVDPDSVVLCVLAADEEDEGDIALQIHFTLLQAFCCDNDINILRVSGLRRLAQLLDDTGDGTEPRDLHCILVTNPPVQPLKCPALQDVGSFCQESRCRNQWVPCLELQDR
;
A
#
# COMPACT_ATOMS: atom_id res chain seq x y z
N MET A 1 38.83 0.11 -17.50
CA MET A 1 38.02 -1.12 -17.34
C MET A 1 38.07 -1.50 -15.88
N GLY A 2 36.94 -1.39 -15.18
CA GLY A 2 36.82 -1.72 -13.77
C GLY A 2 35.38 -1.49 -13.34
N GLN A 3 34.53 -2.49 -13.52
CA GLN A 3 33.16 -2.51 -12.98
C GLN A 3 33.24 -2.62 -11.45
N PRO A 4 32.42 -1.89 -10.67
CA PRO A 4 32.20 -2.24 -9.28
C PRO A 4 31.19 -3.39 -9.20
N ALA A 5 31.53 -4.37 -8.36
CA ALA A 5 30.77 -5.58 -8.09
C ALA A 5 29.45 -5.26 -7.37
N ALA A 6 28.37 -5.93 -7.79
CA ALA A 6 27.07 -5.89 -7.14
C ALA A 6 27.17 -6.54 -5.75
N ALA A 7 26.89 -5.77 -4.70
CA ALA A 7 26.69 -6.30 -3.36
C ALA A 7 25.31 -6.95 -3.30
N HIS A 8 25.27 -8.27 -3.16
CA HIS A 8 24.06 -9.03 -2.86
C HIS A 8 23.59 -8.63 -1.45
N ALA A 9 22.45 -7.95 -1.35
CA ALA A 9 21.78 -7.71 -0.08
C ALA A 9 21.18 -9.05 0.40
N VAL A 10 21.80 -9.64 1.42
CA VAL A 10 21.25 -10.81 2.12
C VAL A 10 20.11 -10.31 3.02
N CYS A 11 18.90 -10.79 2.76
CA CYS A 11 17.73 -10.55 3.59
C CYS A 11 17.95 -11.18 4.97
N VAL A 12 18.15 -10.35 6.01
CA VAL A 12 18.25 -10.83 7.39
C VAL A 12 16.85 -11.01 7.94
N VAL A 13 16.38 -12.25 7.94
CA VAL A 13 15.16 -12.64 8.66
C VAL A 13 15.49 -12.64 10.15
N ALA A 14 14.91 -11.71 10.90
CA ALA A 14 15.03 -11.67 12.37
C ALA A 14 14.31 -12.89 12.96
N GLY A 15 15.08 -13.84 13.51
CA GLY A 15 14.53 -15.01 14.21
C GLY A 15 13.93 -14.65 15.57
N PRO A 16 13.00 -15.47 16.10
CA PRO A 16 12.39 -15.22 17.40
C PRO A 16 13.41 -15.33 18.53
N GLY A 17 13.39 -14.36 19.45
CA GLY A 17 14.24 -14.32 20.63
C GLY A 17 13.95 -15.45 21.64
N PRO A 18 14.84 -15.64 22.63
CA PRO A 18 14.77 -16.77 23.55
C PRO A 18 13.54 -16.71 24.46
N VAL A 19 12.86 -17.86 24.60
CA VAL A 19 11.73 -18.06 25.51
C VAL A 19 12.23 -18.26 26.97
N PRO A 20 11.69 -17.54 27.96
CA PRO A 20 12.05 -17.75 29.37
C PRO A 20 11.39 -19.03 29.92
N SER A 21 12.15 -19.78 30.72
CA SER A 21 11.73 -21.04 31.36
C SER A 21 10.85 -20.81 32.60
N PRO A 22 9.97 -21.76 32.98
CA PRO A 22 8.96 -21.53 34.01
C PRO A 22 9.53 -21.74 35.42
N GLY A 23 9.27 -20.78 36.30
CA GLY A 23 9.56 -20.88 37.73
C GLY A 23 8.40 -20.26 38.53
N SER A 24 7.73 -21.11 39.32
CA SER A 24 6.69 -20.84 40.31
C SER A 24 5.50 -19.99 39.84
N GLU A 25 4.41 -20.69 39.52
CA GLU A 25 3.03 -20.20 39.68
C GLU A 25 2.89 -19.52 41.06
N GLU A 26 2.12 -18.43 41.11
CA GLU A 26 1.69 -17.64 42.30
C GLU A 26 2.06 -16.14 42.35
N GLN A 27 2.58 -15.52 41.28
CA GLN A 27 2.77 -14.04 41.23
C GLN A 27 2.21 -13.35 39.96
N ILE A 28 1.19 -13.95 39.31
CA ILE A 28 0.61 -13.41 38.05
C ILE A 28 -0.60 -12.49 38.30
N LEU A 29 -0.88 -12.07 39.54
CA LEU A 29 -1.99 -11.15 39.84
C LEU A 29 -1.60 -9.76 40.37
N ASP A 30 -0.31 -9.50 40.60
CA ASP A 30 0.17 -8.17 41.07
C ASP A 30 0.81 -7.32 39.96
N LEU A 31 0.76 -7.77 38.71
CA LEU A 31 1.29 -7.04 37.54
C LEU A 31 0.20 -6.54 36.58
N ILE A 32 -1.04 -6.40 37.04
CA ILE A 32 -2.06 -5.65 36.29
C ILE A 32 -1.99 -4.19 36.78
N PRO A 33 -1.30 -3.28 36.08
CA PRO A 33 -1.51 -1.85 36.32
C PRO A 33 -2.96 -1.50 35.98
N GLU A 34 -3.72 -1.10 37.01
CA GLU A 34 -5.09 -0.57 36.92
C GLU A 34 -5.13 0.84 36.32
N THR A 35 -4.50 1.04 35.17
CA THR A 35 -4.65 2.25 34.38
C THR A 35 -4.79 1.87 32.91
N GLY A 36 -6.01 2.06 32.41
CA GLY A 36 -6.35 1.90 31.00
C GLY A 36 -5.48 2.82 30.13
N LYS A 37 -4.42 2.25 29.56
CA LYS A 37 -3.85 2.59 28.26
C LYS A 37 -2.80 1.53 27.93
N THR A 38 -3.20 0.47 27.25
CA THR A 38 -2.28 -0.40 26.52
C THR A 38 -1.76 0.38 25.31
N THR A 39 -0.74 1.20 25.54
CA THR A 39 0.06 1.84 24.48
C THR A 39 1.14 0.86 24.03
N TRP A 40 0.73 -0.23 23.39
CA TRP A 40 1.57 -1.12 22.58
C TRP A 40 0.61 -1.63 21.49
N GLU A 41 0.31 -0.87 20.43
CA GLU A 41 1.04 -0.82 19.17
C GLU A 41 0.73 0.52 18.48
N ARG A 42 1.62 1.50 18.65
CA ARG A 42 1.82 2.50 17.59
C ARG A 42 3.25 2.27 17.17
N GLU A 43 3.46 1.48 16.13
CA GLU A 43 4.51 1.86 15.20
C GLU A 43 4.17 3.30 14.81
N GLU A 44 4.91 4.26 15.37
CA GLU A 44 4.95 5.58 14.79
C GLU A 44 5.40 5.34 13.36
N VAL A 45 4.43 5.36 12.44
CA VAL A 45 4.69 5.42 11.01
C VAL A 45 5.51 6.68 10.85
N LEU A 46 6.84 6.53 10.84
CA LEU A 46 7.78 7.59 10.52
C LEU A 46 7.62 7.83 9.02
N THR A 47 6.48 8.41 8.63
CA THR A 47 6.38 9.21 7.42
C THR A 47 7.29 10.40 7.68
N ALA A 48 8.59 10.22 7.46
CA ALA A 48 9.58 11.28 7.56
C ALA A 48 9.48 12.26 6.37
N SER A 49 8.26 12.40 5.84
CA SER A 49 7.77 13.35 4.85
C SER A 49 6.91 14.38 5.56
N SER A 50 7.16 15.66 5.30
CA SER A 50 6.37 16.75 5.84
C SER A 50 4.88 16.59 5.48
N PRO A 51 3.93 17.02 6.33
CA PRO A 51 2.50 16.89 6.05
C PRO A 51 2.09 17.54 4.71
N CYS A 52 2.66 18.70 4.38
CA CYS A 52 2.42 19.37 3.08
C CYS A 52 2.87 18.52 1.88
N ARG A 53 3.88 17.67 2.06
CA ARG A 53 4.35 16.76 1.02
C ARG A 53 3.39 15.60 0.82
N LEU A 54 2.86 15.04 1.91
CA LEU A 54 1.84 13.99 1.83
C LEU A 54 0.56 14.49 1.15
N GLU A 55 0.13 15.71 1.46
CA GLU A 55 -1.00 16.35 0.77
C GLU A 55 -0.74 16.53 -0.74
N THR A 56 0.48 16.91 -1.11
CA THR A 56 0.87 17.08 -2.52
C THR A 56 0.86 15.74 -3.26
N VAL A 57 1.39 14.68 -2.63
CA VAL A 57 1.40 13.33 -3.21
C VAL A 57 -0.02 12.76 -3.28
N GLY A 58 -0.87 13.01 -2.26
CA GLY A 58 -2.27 12.63 -2.28
C GLY A 58 -3.01 13.23 -3.48
N ARG A 59 -2.85 14.54 -3.73
CA ARG A 59 -3.43 15.20 -4.92
C ARG A 59 -2.87 14.64 -6.22
N ALA A 60 -1.57 14.39 -6.29
CA ALA A 60 -0.94 13.76 -7.45
C ALA A 60 -1.52 12.36 -7.69
N LEU A 61 -1.78 11.58 -6.64
CA LEU A 61 -2.42 10.27 -6.77
C LEU A 61 -3.85 10.40 -7.31
N GLU A 62 -4.64 11.35 -6.83
CA GLU A 62 -5.98 11.60 -7.36
C GLU A 62 -5.94 12.01 -8.84
N ASP A 63 -5.06 12.95 -9.20
CA ASP A 63 -4.87 13.39 -10.60
C ASP A 63 -4.42 12.22 -11.50
N LEU A 64 -3.53 11.35 -10.97
CA LEU A 64 -3.07 10.15 -11.66
C LEU A 64 -4.21 9.17 -11.92
N LEU A 65 -5.01 8.87 -10.89
CA LEU A 65 -6.12 7.93 -10.99
C LEU A 65 -7.20 8.47 -11.95
N GLY A 66 -7.56 9.75 -11.89
CA GLY A 66 -8.49 10.36 -12.85
C GLY A 66 -7.95 10.36 -14.29
N ALA A 67 -6.66 10.67 -14.48
CA ALA A 67 -6.03 10.63 -15.80
C ALA A 67 -5.93 9.19 -16.36
N ALA A 68 -5.71 8.20 -15.50
CA ALA A 68 -5.65 6.79 -15.90
C ALA A 68 -7.05 6.24 -16.19
N GLN A 69 -8.07 6.64 -15.43
CA GLN A 69 -9.46 6.26 -15.66
C GLN A 69 -9.93 6.76 -17.03
N SER A 70 -9.71 8.04 -17.34
CA SER A 70 -10.09 8.64 -18.64
C SER A 70 -9.35 8.06 -19.85
N GLN A 71 -8.26 7.33 -19.63
CA GLN A 71 -7.47 6.65 -20.67
C GLN A 71 -7.68 5.13 -20.68
N ASP A 72 -8.65 4.60 -19.91
CA ASP A 72 -8.92 3.17 -19.74
C ASP A 72 -7.65 2.38 -19.35
N ARG A 73 -6.88 2.94 -18.41
CA ARG A 73 -5.61 2.38 -17.90
C ARG A 73 -5.69 1.85 -16.48
N LEU A 74 -6.90 1.79 -15.91
CA LEU A 74 -7.13 1.26 -14.58
C LEU A 74 -7.68 -0.17 -14.63
N THR A 75 -7.19 -1.00 -13.72
CA THR A 75 -7.86 -2.23 -13.30
C THR A 75 -8.29 -2.02 -11.86
N VAL A 76 -9.57 -2.29 -11.55
CA VAL A 76 -10.17 -2.01 -10.25
C VAL A 76 -10.76 -3.30 -9.71
N GLY A 77 -10.46 -3.64 -8.46
CA GLY A 77 -10.85 -4.87 -7.80
C GLY A 77 -9.66 -5.76 -7.48
N VAL A 78 -9.71 -6.45 -6.33
CA VAL A 78 -8.68 -7.38 -5.87
C VAL A 78 -8.53 -8.54 -6.85
N TYR A 79 -9.66 -9.10 -7.30
CA TYR A 79 -9.66 -10.26 -8.18
C TYR A 79 -9.15 -9.93 -9.59
N GLU A 80 -9.63 -8.82 -10.16
CA GLU A 80 -9.24 -8.31 -11.47
C GLU A 80 -7.75 -7.97 -11.48
N SER A 81 -7.26 -7.35 -10.41
CA SER A 81 -5.84 -7.02 -10.23
C SER A 81 -4.98 -8.27 -10.19
N ALA A 82 -5.35 -9.26 -9.38
CA ALA A 82 -4.65 -10.54 -9.32
C ALA A 82 -4.66 -11.27 -10.69
N LYS A 83 -5.78 -11.20 -11.43
CA LYS A 83 -5.88 -11.77 -12.77
C LYS A 83 -4.94 -11.08 -13.76
N LEU A 84 -4.87 -9.75 -13.76
CA LEU A 84 -3.96 -9.01 -14.63
C LEU A 84 -2.49 -9.34 -14.32
N MET A 85 -2.12 -9.36 -13.05
CA MET A 85 -0.75 -9.67 -12.62
C MET A 85 -0.31 -11.10 -12.96
N ASN A 86 -1.23 -12.05 -13.10
CA ASN A 86 -0.92 -13.39 -13.60
C ASN A 86 -0.70 -13.44 -15.12
N VAL A 87 -1.21 -12.46 -15.87
CA VAL A 87 -1.14 -12.43 -17.34
C VAL A 87 0.00 -11.55 -17.83
N ASP A 88 0.10 -10.33 -17.31
CA ASP A 88 1.03 -9.31 -17.81
C ASP A 88 1.41 -8.30 -16.70
N PRO A 89 2.26 -8.71 -15.73
CA PRO A 89 2.68 -7.83 -14.65
C PRO A 89 3.60 -6.70 -15.13
N ASP A 90 4.29 -6.87 -16.26
CA ASP A 90 5.20 -5.87 -16.84
C ASP A 90 4.49 -4.59 -17.30
N SER A 91 3.18 -4.63 -17.57
CA SER A 91 2.41 -3.43 -17.90
C SER A 91 2.00 -2.62 -16.69
N VAL A 92 2.10 -3.17 -15.47
CA VAL A 92 1.63 -2.51 -14.25
C VAL A 92 2.75 -1.64 -13.66
N VAL A 93 2.44 -0.38 -13.38
CA VAL A 93 3.42 0.59 -12.84
C VAL A 93 3.11 1.09 -11.44
N LEU A 94 1.86 0.96 -11.00
CA LEU A 94 1.40 1.34 -9.67
C LEU A 94 0.27 0.42 -9.23
N CYS A 95 0.31 0.01 -7.96
CA CYS A 95 -0.71 -0.72 -7.24
C CYS A 95 -1.14 0.11 -6.01
N VAL A 96 -2.43 0.38 -5.91
CA VAL A 96 -3.03 1.11 -4.79
C VAL A 96 -3.89 0.12 -4.02
N LEU A 97 -3.58 -0.08 -2.75
CA LEU A 97 -4.39 -0.87 -1.84
C LEU A 97 -5.21 0.07 -0.96
N ALA A 98 -6.54 0.01 -1.05
CA ALA A 98 -7.42 0.92 -0.33
C ALA A 98 -8.22 0.19 0.75
N ALA A 99 -8.12 0.66 1.98
CA ALA A 99 -8.87 0.14 3.12
C ALA A 99 -9.05 1.22 4.18
N ASP A 100 -10.24 1.27 4.76
CA ASP A 100 -10.56 2.10 5.92
C ASP A 100 -10.52 1.26 7.21
N GLU A 101 -10.76 1.88 8.37
CA GLU A 101 -10.73 1.21 9.68
C GLU A 101 -11.73 0.03 9.77
N GLU A 102 -12.82 0.10 9.00
CA GLU A 102 -13.85 -0.95 8.96
C GLU A 102 -13.34 -2.25 8.28
N ASP A 103 -12.34 -2.15 7.41
CA ASP A 103 -11.77 -3.24 6.61
C ASP A 103 -10.63 -3.98 7.32
N GLU A 104 -10.11 -3.44 8.44
CA GLU A 104 -9.01 -4.06 9.20
C GLU A 104 -9.42 -5.40 9.82
N GLY A 105 -10.73 -5.60 10.06
CA GLY A 105 -11.29 -6.86 10.57
C GLY A 105 -11.48 -7.95 9.50
N ASP A 106 -11.40 -7.62 8.21
CA ASP A 106 -11.59 -8.60 7.13
C ASP A 106 -10.30 -9.38 6.85
N ILE A 107 -10.19 -10.55 7.48
CA ILE A 107 -9.04 -11.45 7.31
C ILE A 107 -8.84 -11.84 5.84
N ALA A 108 -9.91 -12.07 5.09
CA ALA A 108 -9.80 -12.46 3.69
C ALA A 108 -9.17 -11.32 2.89
N LEU A 109 -9.63 -10.09 3.10
CA LEU A 109 -9.05 -8.92 2.44
C LEU A 109 -7.58 -8.71 2.83
N GLN A 110 -7.23 -8.83 4.12
CA GLN A 110 -5.84 -8.70 4.59
C GLN A 110 -4.92 -9.76 3.98
N ILE A 111 -5.40 -11.00 3.78
CA ILE A 111 -4.66 -12.03 3.06
C ILE A 111 -4.39 -11.60 1.61
N HIS A 112 -5.40 -11.09 0.90
CA HIS A 112 -5.21 -10.63 -0.47
C HIS A 112 -4.22 -9.47 -0.55
N PHE A 113 -4.30 -8.50 0.37
CA PHE A 113 -3.32 -7.40 0.44
C PHE A 113 -1.90 -7.92 0.64
N THR A 114 -1.72 -8.88 1.54
CA THR A 114 -0.41 -9.51 1.78
C THR A 114 0.14 -10.17 0.51
N LEU A 115 -0.72 -10.88 -0.23
CA LEU A 115 -0.33 -11.53 -1.49
C LEU A 115 0.03 -10.50 -2.58
N LEU A 116 -0.79 -9.47 -2.73
CA LEU A 116 -0.57 -8.38 -3.69
C LEU A 116 0.72 -7.61 -3.37
N GLN A 117 0.98 -7.35 -2.08
CA GLN A 117 2.21 -6.70 -1.62
C GLN A 117 3.44 -7.53 -1.96
N ALA A 118 3.44 -8.82 -1.62
CA ALA A 118 4.56 -9.72 -1.94
C ALA A 118 4.84 -9.72 -3.45
N PHE A 119 3.79 -9.86 -4.27
CA PHE A 119 3.92 -9.85 -5.72
C PHE A 119 4.48 -8.53 -6.26
N CYS A 120 3.96 -7.39 -5.81
CA CYS A 120 4.42 -6.08 -6.26
C CYS A 120 5.88 -5.82 -5.87
N CYS A 121 6.28 -6.24 -4.66
CA CYS A 121 7.66 -6.13 -4.20
C CYS A 121 8.62 -6.98 -5.05
N ASP A 122 8.25 -8.21 -5.39
CA ASP A 122 9.10 -9.11 -6.18
C ASP A 122 9.27 -8.64 -7.65
N ASN A 123 8.30 -7.88 -8.17
CA ASN A 123 8.29 -7.37 -9.55
C ASN A 123 8.65 -5.87 -9.64
N ASP A 124 9.16 -5.26 -8.57
CA ASP A 124 9.51 -3.83 -8.52
C ASP A 124 8.36 -2.86 -8.89
N ILE A 125 7.11 -3.28 -8.69
CA ILE A 125 5.92 -2.46 -8.94
C ILE A 125 5.76 -1.46 -7.78
N ASN A 126 5.50 -0.19 -8.09
CA ASN A 126 5.15 0.81 -7.07
C ASN A 126 3.87 0.40 -6.35
N ILE A 127 3.92 0.36 -5.02
CA ILE A 127 2.77 -0.01 -4.21
C ILE A 127 2.63 0.97 -3.06
N LEU A 128 1.38 1.35 -2.75
CA LEU A 128 1.05 2.20 -1.62
C LEU A 128 -0.32 1.80 -1.04
N ARG A 129 -0.53 2.13 0.24
CA ARG A 129 -1.82 2.01 0.91
C ARG A 129 -2.52 3.36 0.97
N VAL A 130 -3.84 3.33 0.85
CA VAL A 130 -4.69 4.51 0.91
C VAL A 130 -5.85 4.27 1.87
N SER A 131 -6.16 5.26 2.70
CA SER A 131 -7.46 5.40 3.38
C SER A 131 -8.29 6.50 2.73
N GLY A 132 -9.60 6.49 2.97
CA GLY A 132 -10.59 7.35 2.33
C GLY A 132 -11.24 6.69 1.12
N LEU A 133 -11.76 5.46 1.26
CA LEU A 133 -12.45 4.75 0.18
C LEU A 133 -13.62 5.56 -0.38
N ARG A 134 -14.30 6.35 0.47
CA ARG A 134 -15.36 7.28 0.03
C ARG A 134 -14.85 8.27 -1.03
N ARG A 135 -13.69 8.89 -0.81
CA ARG A 135 -13.11 9.86 -1.73
C ARG A 135 -12.63 9.17 -3.01
N LEU A 136 -12.06 7.99 -2.88
CA LEU A 136 -11.65 7.16 -4.01
C LEU A 136 -12.84 6.74 -4.88
N ALA A 137 -13.97 6.39 -4.25
CA ALA A 137 -15.22 6.11 -4.94
C ALA A 137 -15.70 7.33 -5.73
N GLN A 138 -15.79 8.51 -5.10
CA GLN A 138 -16.18 9.75 -5.79
C GLN A 138 -15.29 10.08 -7.00
N LEU A 139 -13.99 9.76 -6.92
CA LEU A 139 -13.04 10.00 -8.01
C LEU A 139 -13.22 9.01 -9.17
N LEU A 140 -13.55 7.75 -8.86
CA LEU A 140 -13.61 6.66 -9.84
C LEU A 140 -15.03 6.33 -10.33
N ASP A 141 -16.05 6.96 -9.72
CA ASP A 141 -17.47 6.76 -10.00
C ASP A 141 -18.00 7.86 -10.94
N ASP A 142 -17.74 7.71 -12.23
CA ASP A 142 -18.31 8.55 -13.30
C ASP A 142 -19.57 7.90 -13.93
N THR A 143 -20.02 6.75 -13.42
CA THR A 143 -21.15 6.00 -14.00
C THR A 143 -22.12 5.60 -12.90
N GLY A 144 -23.09 6.47 -12.63
CA GLY A 144 -24.20 6.24 -11.72
C GLY A 144 -25.16 5.15 -12.22
N ASP A 145 -24.70 3.91 -12.28
CA ASP A 145 -25.55 2.74 -12.33
C ASP A 145 -25.41 2.00 -11.02
N GLY A 146 -26.49 2.00 -10.22
CA GLY A 146 -26.55 1.45 -8.86
C GLY A 146 -26.49 -0.08 -8.81
N THR A 147 -25.52 -0.66 -9.50
CA THR A 147 -25.32 -2.10 -9.66
C THR A 147 -24.08 -2.49 -8.86
N GLU A 148 -24.30 -2.83 -7.60
CA GLU A 148 -23.34 -3.48 -6.69
C GLU A 148 -22.16 -2.60 -6.22
N PRO A 149 -21.74 -2.68 -4.95
CA PRO A 149 -20.57 -1.94 -4.48
C PRO A 149 -19.33 -2.41 -5.26
N ARG A 150 -18.69 -1.50 -5.99
CA ARG A 150 -17.43 -1.78 -6.67
C ARG A 150 -16.36 -2.14 -5.64
N ASP A 151 -15.63 -3.23 -5.88
CA ASP A 151 -14.44 -3.55 -5.12
C ASP A 151 -13.34 -2.53 -5.46
N LEU A 152 -13.17 -1.53 -4.59
CA LEU A 152 -12.16 -0.48 -4.73
C LEU A 152 -10.89 -0.79 -3.93
N HIS A 153 -10.79 -1.98 -3.33
CA HIS A 153 -9.71 -2.30 -2.40
C HIS A 153 -8.36 -2.51 -3.08
N CYS A 154 -8.34 -2.76 -4.40
CA CYS A 154 -7.11 -2.78 -5.18
C CYS A 154 -7.32 -2.09 -6.52
N ILE A 155 -6.41 -1.17 -6.87
CA ILE A 155 -6.41 -0.50 -8.16
C ILE A 155 -5.03 -0.58 -8.77
N LEU A 156 -4.93 -1.07 -10.00
CA LEU A 156 -3.69 -1.07 -10.78
C LEU A 156 -3.74 0.01 -11.83
N VAL A 157 -2.63 0.75 -11.96
CA VAL A 157 -2.37 1.64 -13.09
C VAL A 157 -1.45 0.92 -14.07
N THR A 158 -1.90 0.80 -15.31
CA THR A 158 -1.12 0.22 -16.40
C THR A 158 -0.47 1.28 -17.28
N ASN A 159 0.73 1.00 -17.76
CA ASN A 159 1.52 1.87 -18.61
C ASN A 159 2.23 1.04 -19.70
N PRO A 160 1.50 0.52 -20.69
CA PRO A 160 2.08 -0.32 -21.71
C PRO A 160 3.13 0.45 -22.54
N PRO A 161 4.24 -0.18 -22.95
CA PRO A 161 5.37 0.49 -23.59
C PRO A 161 5.00 1.14 -24.94
N VAL A 162 3.98 0.62 -25.62
CA VAL A 162 3.50 1.12 -26.92
C VAL A 162 2.62 2.37 -26.80
N GLN A 163 2.04 2.64 -25.63
CA GLN A 163 1.17 3.77 -25.41
C GLN A 163 1.22 4.20 -23.94
N PRO A 164 2.27 4.96 -23.58
CA PRO A 164 2.49 5.32 -22.20
C PRO A 164 1.46 6.32 -21.70
N LEU A 165 1.10 6.19 -20.43
CA LEU A 165 0.24 7.11 -19.71
C LEU A 165 0.92 8.49 -19.64
N LYS A 166 0.25 9.50 -20.19
CA LYS A 166 0.74 10.89 -20.16
C LYS A 166 0.19 11.59 -18.92
N CYS A 167 0.80 11.32 -17.76
CA CYS A 167 0.45 12.02 -16.53
C CYS A 167 1.73 12.34 -15.73
N PRO A 168 2.05 13.63 -15.48
CA PRO A 168 3.23 13.99 -14.68
C PRO A 168 3.11 13.47 -13.24
N ALA A 169 1.89 13.33 -12.73
CA ALA A 169 1.63 12.84 -11.38
C ALA A 169 2.11 11.39 -11.16
N LEU A 170 2.23 10.58 -12.23
CA LEU A 170 2.85 9.25 -12.14
C LEU A 170 4.29 9.32 -11.63
N GLN A 171 5.04 10.32 -12.08
CA GLN A 171 6.43 10.50 -11.66
C GLN A 171 6.52 10.94 -10.19
N ASP A 172 5.60 11.80 -9.73
CA ASP A 172 5.56 12.28 -8.35
C ASP A 172 5.24 11.14 -7.38
N VAL A 173 4.22 10.33 -7.68
CA VAL A 173 3.83 9.17 -6.89
C VAL A 173 4.91 8.09 -6.93
N GLY A 174 5.52 7.83 -8.09
CA GLY A 174 6.63 6.88 -8.23
C GLY A 174 7.86 7.30 -7.43
N SER A 175 8.21 8.59 -7.46
CA SER A 175 9.32 9.15 -6.68
C SER A 175 9.06 9.04 -5.18
N PHE A 176 7.81 9.29 -4.74
CA PHE A 176 7.40 9.08 -3.36
C PHE A 176 7.57 7.63 -2.92
N CYS A 177 7.11 6.66 -3.72
CA CYS A 177 7.29 5.24 -3.43
C CYS A 177 8.77 4.87 -3.35
N GLN A 178 9.59 5.35 -4.28
CA GLN A 178 11.03 5.10 -4.31
C GLN A 178 11.75 5.66 -3.07
N GLU A 179 11.42 6.90 -2.68
CA GLU A 179 11.99 7.51 -1.49
C GLU A 179 11.58 6.79 -0.20
N SER A 180 10.33 6.32 -0.12
CA SER A 180 9.85 5.52 1.00
C SER A 180 10.61 4.20 1.09
N ARG A 181 10.86 3.52 -0.04
CA ARG A 181 11.71 2.31 -0.07
C ARG A 181 13.12 2.56 0.44
N CYS A 182 13.75 3.69 0.05
CA CYS A 182 15.06 4.09 0.57
C CYS A 182 15.08 4.31 2.09
N ARG A 183 13.91 4.49 2.72
CA ARG A 183 13.73 4.63 4.17
C ARG A 183 13.23 3.33 4.83
N ASN A 184 13.26 2.20 4.11
CA ASN A 184 12.73 0.91 4.54
C ASN A 184 11.20 0.90 4.76
N GLN A 185 10.47 1.85 4.17
CA GLN A 185 9.01 1.86 4.13
C GLN A 185 8.56 1.30 2.77
N TRP A 186 8.39 -0.02 2.70
CA TRP A 186 8.09 -0.73 1.45
C TRP A 186 6.71 -0.43 0.89
N VAL A 187 5.73 -0.18 1.78
CA VAL A 187 4.36 0.16 1.41
C VAL A 187 4.00 1.45 2.15
N PRO A 188 4.26 2.63 1.57
CA PRO A 188 3.86 3.90 2.18
C PRO A 188 2.34 4.05 2.23
N CYS A 189 1.84 4.76 3.24
CA CYS A 189 0.42 5.04 3.42
C CYS A 189 0.10 6.51 3.08
N LEU A 190 -1.06 6.74 2.47
CA LEU A 190 -1.65 8.06 2.20
C LEU A 190 -3.08 8.07 2.71
N GLU A 191 -3.58 9.24 3.08
CA GLU A 191 -4.98 9.46 3.45
C GLU A 191 -5.58 10.45 2.47
N LEU A 192 -6.65 10.04 1.78
CA LEU A 192 -7.41 10.91 0.88
C LEU A 192 -8.51 11.60 1.68
N GLN A 193 -8.48 12.93 1.72
CA GLN A 193 -9.47 13.73 2.44
C GLN A 193 -10.70 14.00 1.55
N ASP A 194 -11.88 14.02 2.15
CA ASP A 194 -13.11 14.53 1.51
C ASP A 194 -12.99 16.05 1.27
N ARG A 195 -13.61 16.59 0.21
CA ARG A 195 -13.47 18.01 -0.20
C ARG A 195 -14.74 18.82 0.02
#